data_AF-A0A6P1NGU5-F1
#
_entry.id   AF-A0A6P1NGU5-F1
#
_cell.length_a   1.000
_cell.length_b   1.000
_cell.length_c   1.000
_cell.angle_alpha   90.00
_cell.angle_beta   90.00
_cell.angle_gamma   90.00
#
_symmetry.space_group_name_H-M   'P 1'
#
loop_
_entity.id
_entity.type
_entity.pdbx_description
1 polymer ?
#
loop_
_entity_poly.entity_id
_entity_poly.type
_entity_poly.pdbx_seq_one_letter_code
_entity_poly.pdbx_strand_id
1 'polypeptide(L)'
;MKKELLALFHSQSVKAQGFTIAVEANGTIKAPEGIDWICVSPKPGLPLLQVSGSELKLVYPQENLLPSLFEGLDFAHFWLQPKDDAHRQDATRQAVHYCQEHPHRRLSLQTHKFIGIL
;
A
#
# COMPACT_ATOMS: atom_id res chain seq x y z
N MET A 1 19.49 -12.28 7.86
CA MET A 1 18.04 -12.55 8.04
C MET A 1 17.10 -11.76 7.11
N LYS A 2 16.99 -10.43 7.10
CA LYS A 2 16.00 -9.73 6.22
C LYS A 2 16.39 -9.59 4.73
N LYS A 3 17.68 -9.61 4.37
CA LYS A 3 18.13 -9.53 2.95
C LYS A 3 18.03 -10.86 2.20
N GLU A 4 18.12 -12.00 2.90
CA GLU A 4 18.16 -13.33 2.27
C GLU A 4 16.79 -13.82 1.81
N LEU A 5 15.69 -13.42 2.49
CA LEU A 5 14.34 -13.82 2.07
C LEU A 5 13.90 -13.16 0.74
N LEU A 6 14.39 -11.95 0.45
CA LEU A 6 14.13 -11.27 -0.83
C LEU A 6 14.93 -11.89 -1.98
N ALA A 7 16.12 -12.45 -1.71
CA ALA A 7 16.91 -13.16 -2.72
C ALA A 7 16.26 -14.47 -3.19
N LEU A 8 15.43 -15.11 -2.35
CA LEU A 8 14.75 -16.37 -2.67
C LEU A 8 13.60 -16.21 -3.69
N PHE A 9 12.96 -15.05 -3.76
CA PHE A 9 11.91 -14.77 -4.76
C PHE A 9 12.45 -14.22 -6.10
N HIS A 10 13.75 -13.90 -6.18
CA HIS A 10 14.44 -13.60 -7.45
C HIS A 10 14.76 -14.84 -8.29
N SER A 11 14.28 -16.01 -7.89
CA SER A 11 14.47 -17.17 -8.75
C SER A 11 13.74 -16.88 -10.05
N GLN A 12 14.52 -16.76 -11.13
CA GLN A 12 14.02 -16.71 -12.51
C GLN A 12 12.91 -17.75 -12.75
N SER A 13 12.82 -18.81 -11.94
CA SER A 13 11.76 -19.81 -11.97
C SER A 13 10.35 -19.21 -11.89
N VAL A 14 10.01 -18.33 -10.95
CA VAL A 14 8.59 -17.88 -10.81
C VAL A 14 8.18 -17.02 -12.01
N LYS A 15 9.06 -16.12 -12.42
CA LYS A 15 8.88 -15.29 -13.63
C LYS A 15 8.90 -16.14 -14.90
N ALA A 16 9.75 -17.17 -14.99
CA ALA A 16 9.81 -18.09 -16.12
C ALA A 16 8.54 -18.96 -16.24
N GLN A 17 7.82 -19.17 -15.14
CA GLN A 17 6.49 -19.79 -15.15
C GLN A 17 5.36 -18.80 -15.52
N GLY A 18 5.69 -17.56 -15.88
CA GLY A 18 4.73 -16.55 -16.35
C GLY A 18 3.97 -15.80 -15.26
N PHE A 19 4.40 -15.90 -13.99
CA PHE A 19 3.73 -15.17 -12.90
C PHE A 19 4.09 -13.67 -12.88
N THR A 20 3.11 -12.88 -12.46
CA THR A 20 3.30 -11.48 -12.03
C THR A 20 3.59 -11.46 -10.53
N ILE A 21 4.61 -10.72 -10.12
CA ILE A 21 5.03 -10.59 -8.73
C ILE A 21 4.56 -9.24 -8.20
N ALA A 22 3.67 -9.28 -7.20
CA ALA A 22 3.25 -8.11 -6.44
C ALA A 22 3.79 -8.18 -5.00
N VAL A 23 4.16 -7.03 -4.44
CA VAL A 23 4.57 -6.92 -3.03
C VAL A 23 3.75 -5.87 -2.30
N GLU A 24 3.38 -6.19 -1.06
CA GLU A 24 2.77 -5.29 -0.10
C GLU A 24 3.83 -4.98 0.97
N ALA A 25 4.24 -3.72 1.09
CA ALA A 25 5.33 -3.33 1.97
C ALA A 25 5.00 -2.07 2.77
N ASN A 26 5.64 -1.89 3.93
CA ASN A 26 5.53 -0.65 4.69
C ASN A 26 6.46 0.47 4.18
N GLY A 27 7.29 0.21 3.17
CA GLY A 27 8.17 1.19 2.52
C GLY A 27 9.49 1.48 3.24
N THR A 28 9.78 0.81 4.36
CA THR A 28 11.04 0.99 5.12
C THR A 28 12.28 0.41 4.46
N ILE A 29 12.11 -0.36 3.37
CA ILE A 29 13.17 -1.00 2.59
C ILE A 29 12.80 -0.80 1.12
N LYS A 30 13.78 -0.48 0.27
CA LYS A 30 13.57 -0.44 -1.18
C LYS A 30 13.26 -1.84 -1.71
N ALA A 31 12.22 -1.94 -2.52
CA ALA A 31 11.92 -3.15 -3.27
C ALA A 31 13.12 -3.49 -4.17
N PRO A 32 13.51 -4.78 -4.26
CA PRO A 32 14.50 -5.18 -5.22
C PRO A 32 13.94 -5.15 -6.65
N GLU A 33 14.84 -5.25 -7.63
CA GLU A 33 14.49 -5.28 -9.05
C GLU A 33 13.66 -6.54 -9.41
N GLY A 34 12.84 -6.44 -10.45
CA GLY A 34 12.06 -7.57 -10.97
C GLY A 34 10.69 -7.79 -10.34
N ILE A 35 10.28 -6.94 -9.39
CA ILE A 35 8.90 -6.89 -8.89
C ILE A 35 8.04 -6.09 -9.87
N ASP A 36 6.93 -6.66 -10.32
CA ASP A 36 6.04 -6.04 -11.31
C ASP A 36 5.09 -5.02 -10.68
N TRP A 37 4.67 -5.25 -9.43
CA TRP A 37 3.74 -4.38 -8.73
C TRP A 37 4.18 -4.10 -7.28
N ILE A 38 4.43 -2.83 -6.98
CA ILE A 38 4.86 -2.41 -5.64
C ILE A 38 3.75 -1.59 -5.00
N CYS A 39 3.12 -2.14 -3.97
CA CYS A 39 2.20 -1.42 -3.10
C CYS A 39 2.90 -1.04 -1.79
N VAL A 40 2.94 0.25 -1.49
CA VAL A 40 3.53 0.80 -0.27
C VAL A 40 2.45 1.34 0.65
N SER A 41 2.44 0.88 1.90
CA SER A 41 1.56 1.38 2.98
C SER A 41 2.40 1.86 4.16
N PRO A 42 2.85 3.12 4.16
CA PRO A 42 3.68 3.70 5.22
C PRO A 42 3.05 3.54 6.60
N LYS A 43 3.90 3.46 7.64
CA LYS A 43 3.46 3.41 9.04
C LYS A 43 4.06 4.60 9.81
N PRO A 44 3.34 5.16 10.81
CA PRO A 44 3.81 6.32 11.55
C PRO A 44 5.16 6.07 12.22
N GLY A 45 6.02 7.08 12.26
CA GLY A 45 7.30 7.03 12.96
C GLY A 45 8.38 6.16 12.33
N LEU A 46 8.16 5.64 11.11
CA LEU A 46 9.14 4.85 10.37
C LEU A 46 9.68 5.62 9.15
N PRO A 47 10.95 5.40 8.77
CA PRO A 47 11.50 5.99 7.56
C PRO A 47 10.80 5.43 6.31
N LEU A 48 10.60 6.28 5.32
CA LEU A 48 10.09 5.89 4.01
C LEU A 48 11.24 5.90 2.98
N LEU A 49 11.70 4.72 2.57
CA LEU A 49 12.80 4.55 1.60
C LEU A 49 12.31 4.19 0.19
N GLN A 50 11.16 3.50 0.09
CA GLN A 50 10.49 3.25 -1.19
C GLN A 50 9.55 4.43 -1.49
N VAL A 51 10.04 5.36 -2.30
CA VAL A 51 9.37 6.63 -2.64
C VAL A 51 8.71 6.62 -4.03
N SER A 52 8.71 5.47 -4.69
CA SER A 52 8.05 5.25 -5.97
C SER A 52 7.43 3.85 -6.07
N GLY A 53 6.52 3.63 -7.01
CA GLY A 53 5.92 2.30 -7.24
C GLY A 53 4.58 2.34 -7.95
N SER A 54 3.85 1.22 -7.90
CA SER A 54 2.54 1.10 -8.53
C SER A 54 1.45 1.76 -7.67
N GLU A 55 1.48 1.52 -6.36
CA GLU A 55 0.44 1.99 -5.45
C GLU A 55 1.02 2.56 -4.16
N LEU A 56 0.52 3.73 -3.76
CA LEU A 56 0.63 4.22 -2.40
C LEU A 56 -0.73 4.04 -1.70
N LYS A 57 -0.81 3.17 -0.71
CA LYS A 57 -2.03 2.82 0.02
C LYS A 57 -1.96 3.25 1.49
N LEU A 58 -2.59 4.37 1.81
CA LEU A 58 -2.61 4.91 3.15
C LEU A 58 -3.77 4.31 3.95
N VAL A 59 -3.46 3.74 5.12
CA VAL A 59 -4.50 3.42 6.10
C VAL A 59 -5.00 4.75 6.69
N TYR A 60 -6.31 4.97 6.66
CA TYR A 60 -6.93 6.25 6.95
C TYR A 60 -8.16 6.09 7.86
N PRO A 61 -8.39 7.01 8.83
CA PRO A 61 -7.57 8.16 9.19
C PRO A 61 -6.38 7.78 10.09
N GLN A 62 -5.31 8.58 10.03
CA GLN A 62 -4.19 8.55 10.98
C GLN A 62 -3.65 9.96 11.19
N GLU A 63 -3.58 10.42 12.45
CA GLU A 63 -3.12 11.77 12.81
C GLU A 63 -1.73 12.10 12.25
N ASN A 64 -0.82 11.13 12.32
CA ASN A 64 0.60 11.31 11.95
C ASN A 64 0.93 10.85 10.51
N LEU A 65 -0.07 10.50 9.69
CA LEU A 65 0.12 10.13 8.28
C LEU A 65 -0.98 10.76 7.42
N LEU A 66 -0.98 12.10 7.37
CA LEU A 66 -1.88 12.84 6.51
C LEU A 66 -1.58 12.56 5.03
N PRO A 67 -2.58 12.43 4.15
CA PRO A 67 -2.34 12.13 2.74
C PRO A 67 -1.46 13.17 2.03
N SER A 68 -1.53 14.44 2.45
CA SER A 68 -0.74 15.56 1.90
C SER A 68 0.78 15.39 2.06
N LEU A 69 1.24 14.61 3.04
CA LEU A 69 2.66 14.30 3.22
C LEU A 69 3.27 13.52 2.05
N PHE A 70 2.45 12.99 1.16
CA PHE A 70 2.85 12.08 0.08
C PHE A 70 2.54 12.61 -1.33
N GLU A 71 2.07 13.85 -1.48
CA GLU A 71 1.59 14.42 -2.75
C GLU A 71 2.68 14.65 -3.81
N GLY A 72 3.95 14.42 -3.50
CA GLY A 72 5.08 14.50 -4.44
C GLY A 72 5.80 13.18 -4.71
N LEU A 73 5.27 12.05 -4.23
CA LEU A 73 5.89 10.74 -4.45
C LEU A 73 5.50 10.14 -5.81
N ASP A 74 6.38 9.33 -6.37
CA ASP A 74 6.24 8.81 -7.73
C ASP A 74 5.47 7.48 -7.77
N PHE A 75 4.16 7.55 -7.52
CA PHE A 75 3.26 6.41 -7.57
C PHE A 75 2.18 6.57 -8.64
N ALA A 76 1.85 5.47 -9.32
CA ALA A 76 0.79 5.47 -10.34
C ALA A 76 -0.62 5.61 -9.75
N HIS A 77 -0.83 5.08 -8.54
CA HIS A 77 -2.12 5.11 -7.85
C HIS A 77 -1.99 5.55 -6.39
N PHE A 78 -2.92 6.41 -5.96
CA PHE A 78 -3.02 6.87 -4.58
C PHE A 78 -4.32 6.39 -3.95
N TRP A 79 -4.22 5.49 -2.98
CA TRP A 79 -5.35 4.84 -2.33
C TRP A 79 -5.50 5.26 -0.87
N LEU A 80 -6.74 5.42 -0.43
CA LEU A 80 -7.11 5.44 0.98
C LEU A 80 -7.82 4.14 1.33
N GLN A 81 -7.30 3.45 2.34
CA GLN A 81 -7.89 2.26 2.91
C GLN A 81 -8.44 2.59 4.30
N PRO A 82 -9.76 2.44 4.55
CA PRO A 82 -10.31 2.63 5.88
C PRO A 82 -9.58 1.77 6.91
N LYS A 83 -9.22 2.37 8.04
CA LYS A 83 -8.68 1.65 9.20
C LYS A 83 -9.73 0.66 9.69
N ASP A 84 -9.32 -0.59 9.88
CA ASP A 84 -10.18 -1.64 10.41
C ASP A 84 -9.93 -1.81 11.91
N ASP A 85 -10.71 -1.08 12.69
CA ASP A 85 -10.78 -1.18 14.14
C ASP A 85 -12.25 -1.03 14.59
N ALA A 86 -12.48 -0.81 15.89
CA ALA A 86 -13.82 -0.60 16.45
C ALA A 86 -14.61 0.54 15.77
N HIS A 87 -13.93 1.47 15.09
CA HIS A 87 -14.49 2.64 14.41
C HIS A 87 -14.49 2.50 12.89
N ARG A 88 -14.41 1.27 12.33
CA ARG A 88 -14.35 1.02 10.88
C ARG A 88 -15.40 1.79 10.06
N GLN A 89 -16.65 1.85 10.55
CA GLN A 89 -17.72 2.54 9.81
C GLN A 89 -17.44 4.04 9.68
N ASP A 90 -16.96 4.68 10.75
CA ASP A 90 -16.54 6.08 10.74
C ASP A 90 -15.32 6.28 9.84
N ALA A 91 -14.31 5.41 9.95
CA ALA A 91 -13.13 5.46 9.09
C ALA A 91 -13.50 5.33 7.61
N THR A 92 -14.48 4.49 7.28
CA THR A 92 -14.98 4.31 5.92
C THR A 92 -15.67 5.58 5.42
N ARG A 93 -16.55 6.19 6.21
CA ARG A 93 -17.19 7.46 5.86
C ARG A 93 -16.16 8.57 5.62
N GLN A 94 -15.16 8.69 6.49
CA GLN A 94 -14.12 9.69 6.36
C GLN A 94 -13.27 9.45 5.10
N ALA A 95 -12.88 8.21 4.80
CA ALA A 95 -12.12 7.88 3.60
C ALA A 95 -12.91 8.19 2.31
N VAL A 96 -14.21 7.85 2.29
CA VAL A 96 -15.11 8.17 1.17
C VAL A 96 -15.19 9.68 0.96
N HIS A 97 -15.48 10.44 2.03
CA HIS A 97 -15.55 11.89 1.97
C HIS A 97 -14.23 12.50 1.47
N TYR A 98 -13.09 12.02 1.98
CA TYR A 98 -11.78 12.52 1.53
C TYR A 98 -11.55 12.26 0.04
N CYS A 99 -11.86 11.06 -0.47
CA CYS A 99 -11.74 10.73 -1.89
C CYS A 99 -12.69 11.56 -2.78
N GLN A 100 -13.88 11.93 -2.28
CA GLN A 100 -14.80 12.81 -3.00
C GLN A 100 -14.24 14.23 -3.15
N GLU A 101 -13.62 14.76 -2.09
CA GLU A 101 -12.96 16.07 -2.12
C GLU A 101 -11.62 16.07 -2.88
N HIS A 102 -10.97 14.91 -3.00
CA HIS A 102 -9.64 14.75 -3.60
C HIS A 102 -9.69 13.65 -4.68
N PRO A 103 -10.16 13.94 -5.91
CA PRO A 103 -10.46 12.92 -6.92
C PRO A 103 -9.24 12.15 -7.46
N HIS A 104 -8.03 12.63 -7.19
CA HIS A 104 -6.80 11.87 -7.44
C HIS A 104 -6.61 10.70 -6.47
N ARG A 105 -7.33 10.68 -5.34
CA ARG A 105 -7.38 9.59 -4.37
C ARG A 105 -8.51 8.65 -4.69
N ARG A 106 -8.25 7.36 -4.51
CA ARG A 106 -9.22 6.29 -4.73
C ARG A 106 -9.45 5.49 -3.46
N LEU A 107 -10.65 4.94 -3.30
CA LEU A 107 -10.98 4.10 -2.14
C LEU A 107 -10.49 2.67 -2.35
N SER A 108 -9.77 2.12 -1.36
CA SER A 108 -9.38 0.72 -1.31
C SER A 108 -10.10 0.04 -0.15
N LEU A 109 -11.00 -0.90 -0.44
CA LEU A 109 -11.73 -1.64 0.58
C LEU A 109 -11.04 -2.98 0.87
N GLN A 110 -11.08 -3.40 2.14
CA GLN A 110 -10.66 -4.74 2.53
C GLN A 110 -11.77 -5.75 2.22
N THR A 111 -12.06 -5.94 0.93
CA THR A 111 -13.19 -6.74 0.41
C THR A 111 -13.24 -8.15 0.98
N HIS A 112 -12.09 -8.77 1.23
CA HIS A 112 -11.99 -10.08 1.88
C HIS A 112 -12.73 -10.16 3.23
N LYS A 113 -12.75 -9.07 4.02
CA LYS A 113 -13.48 -8.98 5.30
C LYS A 113 -14.99 -8.87 5.12
N PHE A 114 -15.44 -8.30 4.01
CA PHE A 114 -16.87 -8.24 3.67
C PHE A 114 -17.37 -9.56 3.10
N ILE A 115 -16.51 -10.26 2.36
CA ILE A 115 -16.84 -11.51 1.66
C ILE A 115 -16.67 -12.73 2.59
N GLY A 116 -15.85 -12.62 3.64
CA GLY A 116 -15.62 -13.70 4.60
C GLY A 116 -14.51 -14.68 4.19
N ILE A 117 -13.47 -14.19 3.51
CA ILE A 117 -12.27 -14.96 3.14
C ILE A 117 -11.04 -14.40 3.86
N LEU A 118 -10.11 -15.30 4.22
CA LEU A 118 -8.81 -14.98 4.82
C LEU A 118 -7.71 -15.00 3.75
#